data_AF-A0A497LFJ6-F1
#
_entry.id   AF-A0A497LFJ6-F1
#
_cell.length_a   1.000
_cell.length_b   1.000
_cell.length_c   1.000
_cell.angle_alpha   90.00
_cell.angle_beta   90.00
_cell.angle_gamma   90.00
#
_symmetry.space_group_name_H-M   'P 1'
#
loop_
_entity.id
_entity.type
_entity.pdbx_description
1 polymer ?
#
loop_
_entity_poly.entity_id
_entity_poly.type
_entity_poly.pdbx_seq_one_letter_code
_entity_poly.pdbx_strand_id
1 'polypeptide(L)'
;MRNRFILEADMMKKVYFRLGRRHLTLEVPPFFIDFSKRNFSSMMTRRISEEGSLFYVYITRRNQISKLLVLKAIHPGIFMPPKLTINESFTRDEINDFIKSVKDLENEWEYQDHGLWKKRINDFTVYMVLVIGDDRWTVRAMVSKERMPGYGVEIPVGIELSEKFMKELAPEEIRDLDIHEHVENRHFHFTVYSIERFIDLVKKYDYYFARKEIWERSVRIESS
;
A
#
# COMPACT_ATOMS: atom_id res chain seq x y z
N MET A 1 43.11 -3.35 9.38
CA MET A 1 41.82 -2.63 9.44
C MET A 1 41.15 -2.71 8.07
N ARG A 2 40.22 -3.65 7.89
CA ARG A 2 39.29 -3.68 6.74
C ARG A 2 38.14 -4.63 7.11
N ASN A 3 36.92 -4.19 6.79
CA ASN A 3 35.66 -4.91 6.80
C ASN A 3 35.05 -5.29 8.16
N ARG A 4 34.60 -4.26 8.90
CA ARG A 4 33.45 -4.38 9.83
C ARG A 4 32.09 -4.09 9.18
N PHE A 5 32.07 -3.66 7.92
CA PHE A 5 30.85 -3.22 7.21
C PHE A 5 30.04 -4.34 6.52
N ILE A 6 30.43 -5.61 6.66
CA ILE A 6 29.77 -6.74 5.98
C ILE A 6 28.85 -7.55 6.91
N LEU A 7 28.78 -7.21 8.21
CA LEU A 7 28.00 -7.97 9.21
C LEU A 7 26.77 -7.24 9.79
N GLU A 8 26.41 -6.04 9.30
CA GLU A 8 25.22 -5.30 9.77
C GLU A 8 24.01 -5.39 8.82
N ALA A 9 24.15 -6.02 7.66
CA ALA A 9 23.05 -6.21 6.71
C ALA A 9 22.04 -7.30 7.12
N ASP A 10 22.23 -7.96 8.27
CA ASP A 10 21.54 -9.19 8.65
C ASP A 10 20.44 -9.04 9.73
N MET A 11 19.89 -7.84 9.97
CA MET A 11 18.78 -7.69 10.95
C MET A 11 17.62 -6.78 10.52
N MET A 12 17.49 -6.42 9.23
CA MET A 12 16.33 -5.65 8.78
C MET A 12 15.10 -6.54 8.62
N LYS A 13 14.06 -6.30 9.42
CA LYS A 13 12.80 -7.03 9.34
C LYS A 13 12.05 -6.65 8.06
N LYS A 14 12.06 -7.53 7.07
CA LYS A 14 11.25 -7.41 5.84
C LYS A 14 9.85 -7.93 6.11
N VAL A 15 8.84 -7.16 5.75
CA VAL A 15 7.42 -7.54 5.88
C VAL A 15 6.81 -7.57 4.48
N TYR A 16 6.12 -8.66 4.16
CA TYR A 16 5.51 -8.85 2.86
C TYR A 16 3.99 -8.83 2.99
N PHE A 17 3.34 -8.09 2.09
CA PHE A 17 1.93 -8.21 1.79
C PHE A 17 1.82 -8.71 0.36
N ARG A 18 1.31 -9.92 0.14
CA ARG A 18 1.23 -10.55 -1.17
C ARG A 18 -0.19 -10.99 -1.47
N LEU A 19 -0.85 -10.28 -2.39
CA LEU A 19 -2.19 -10.63 -2.87
C LEU A 19 -2.11 -11.17 -4.31
N GLY A 20 -1.95 -12.48 -4.40
CA GLY A 20 -1.69 -13.21 -5.64
C GLY A 20 -0.39 -14.02 -5.60
N ARG A 21 -0.21 -14.90 -6.60
CA ARG A 21 0.98 -15.75 -6.75
C ARG A 21 1.71 -15.58 -8.09
N ARG A 22 1.01 -15.10 -9.12
CA ARG A 22 1.53 -14.93 -10.48
C ARG A 22 1.28 -13.51 -10.97
N HIS A 23 2.13 -13.07 -11.90
CA HIS A 23 2.07 -11.72 -12.47
C HIS A 23 2.05 -10.64 -11.38
N LEU A 24 2.85 -10.86 -10.33
CA LEU A 24 3.00 -9.94 -9.22
C LEU A 24 3.81 -8.74 -9.68
N THR A 25 3.30 -7.56 -9.35
CA THR A 25 4.02 -6.31 -9.46
C THR A 25 4.13 -5.70 -8.08
N LEU A 26 5.28 -5.08 -7.83
CA LEU A 26 5.46 -4.26 -6.64
C LEU A 26 4.55 -3.03 -6.79
N GLU A 27 3.61 -2.90 -5.88
CA GLU A 27 2.46 -2.02 -6.05
C GLU A 27 2.79 -0.54 -5.83
N VAL A 28 3.68 -0.30 -4.89
CA VAL A 28 4.33 0.97 -4.58
C VAL A 28 5.79 0.69 -4.27
N PRO A 29 6.71 1.65 -4.44
CA PRO A 29 8.06 1.53 -3.90
C PRO A 29 8.03 0.98 -2.46
N PRO A 30 8.99 0.12 -2.07
CA PRO A 30 9.02 -0.38 -0.71
C PRO A 30 9.12 0.81 0.24
N PHE A 31 8.26 0.86 1.24
CA PHE A 31 8.26 1.92 2.24
C PHE A 31 8.82 1.37 3.55
N PHE A 32 9.56 2.21 4.27
CA PHE A 32 10.16 1.86 5.54
C PHE A 32 9.40 2.59 6.65
N ILE A 33 9.10 1.85 7.73
CA ILE A 33 8.55 2.42 8.96
C ILE A 33 9.64 2.35 10.03
N ASP A 34 10.11 3.53 10.46
CA ASP A 34 10.99 3.71 11.62
C ASP A 34 10.14 3.75 12.89
N PHE A 35 10.24 2.69 13.71
CA PHE A 35 9.40 2.55 14.90
C PHE A 35 9.88 3.43 16.07
N SER A 36 11.11 3.92 16.03
CA SER A 36 11.67 4.81 17.05
C SER A 36 11.05 6.22 17.01
N LYS A 37 10.47 6.60 15.86
CA LYS A 37 10.01 7.96 15.59
C LYS A 37 8.65 8.23 16.21
N ARG A 38 8.43 9.50 16.57
CA ARG A 38 7.23 9.95 17.30
C ARG A 38 6.12 10.50 16.41
N ASN A 39 6.41 10.93 15.17
CA ASN A 39 5.42 11.52 14.26
C ASN A 39 5.37 10.73 12.95
N PHE A 40 4.19 10.61 12.33
CA PHE A 40 3.98 9.75 11.16
C PHE A 40 4.84 10.11 9.94
N SER A 41 4.97 11.40 9.59
CA SER A 41 5.85 11.84 8.49
C SER A 41 7.30 11.45 8.72
N SER A 42 7.77 11.54 9.96
CA SER A 42 9.13 11.13 10.33
C SER A 42 9.32 9.61 10.43
N MET A 43 8.25 8.83 10.55
CA MET A 43 8.30 7.36 10.59
C MET A 43 8.35 6.75 9.18
N MET A 44 7.57 7.32 8.25
CA MET A 44 7.49 6.84 6.87
C MET A 44 8.58 7.51 6.04
N THR A 45 9.79 6.97 6.07
CA THR A 45 10.94 7.57 5.38
C THR A 45 11.63 6.57 4.46
N ARG A 46 12.58 7.05 3.65
CA ARG A 46 13.49 6.17 2.90
C ARG A 46 14.75 5.81 3.67
N ARG A 47 15.05 6.52 4.78
CA ARG A 47 16.27 6.29 5.55
C ARG A 47 16.02 5.13 6.51
N ILE A 48 16.78 4.07 6.27
CA ILE A 48 16.75 2.86 7.06
C ILE A 48 17.47 3.14 8.38
N SER A 49 16.80 2.85 9.50
CA SER A 49 17.35 2.87 10.85
C SER A 49 17.52 1.44 11.39
N GLU A 50 18.25 1.28 12.48
CA GLU A 50 18.43 -0.02 13.16
C GLU A 50 17.10 -0.58 13.71
N GLU A 51 16.14 0.30 14.07
CA GLU A 51 14.82 -0.06 14.59
C GLU A 51 13.70 0.25 13.60
N GLY A 52 13.39 -0.68 12.70
CA GLY A 52 12.28 -0.52 11.77
C GLY A 52 11.93 -1.75 10.95
N SER A 53 11.02 -1.57 10.00
CA SER A 53 10.64 -2.64 9.06
C SER A 53 10.42 -2.10 7.66
N LEU A 54 10.89 -2.87 6.68
CA LEU A 54 10.73 -2.56 5.26
C LEU A 54 9.57 -3.36 4.69
N PHE A 55 8.58 -2.68 4.14
CA PHE A 55 7.35 -3.27 3.64
C PHE A 55 7.36 -3.39 2.13
N TYR A 56 6.97 -4.58 1.66
CA TYR A 56 6.82 -4.87 0.25
C TYR A 56 5.39 -5.28 -0.03
N VAL A 57 4.68 -4.49 -0.83
CA VAL A 57 3.30 -4.76 -1.25
C VAL A 57 3.32 -5.29 -2.67
N TYR A 58 3.03 -6.58 -2.83
CA TYR A 58 2.90 -7.21 -4.14
C TYR A 58 1.44 -7.53 -4.40
N ILE A 59 0.92 -7.05 -5.52
CA ILE A 59 -0.38 -7.47 -6.02
C ILE A 59 -0.22 -8.02 -7.42
N THR A 60 -1.04 -9.00 -7.74
CA THR A 60 -1.21 -9.46 -9.11
C THR A 60 -1.71 -8.31 -9.98
N ARG A 61 -1.32 -8.25 -11.27
CA ARG A 61 -1.78 -7.22 -12.22
C ARG A 61 -2.53 -7.74 -13.45
N ARG A 62 -2.58 -9.05 -13.60
CA ARG A 62 -3.37 -9.70 -14.66
C ARG A 62 -4.74 -10.08 -14.11
N ASN A 63 -5.79 -9.99 -14.90
CA ASN A 63 -7.14 -10.41 -14.55
C ASN A 63 -7.62 -9.77 -13.23
N GLN A 64 -7.50 -8.44 -13.11
CA GLN A 64 -7.75 -7.69 -11.87
C GLN A 64 -9.20 -7.79 -11.44
N ILE A 65 -10.13 -7.55 -12.37
CA ILE A 65 -11.55 -7.52 -12.04
C ILE A 65 -12.02 -8.93 -11.66
N SER A 66 -11.59 -9.95 -12.39
CA SER A 66 -11.92 -11.34 -12.09
C SER A 66 -11.42 -11.77 -10.71
N LYS A 67 -10.21 -11.34 -10.32
CA LYS A 67 -9.66 -11.59 -8.99
C LYS A 67 -10.37 -10.81 -7.89
N LEU A 68 -10.80 -9.58 -8.18
CA LEU A 68 -11.61 -8.79 -7.25
C LEU A 68 -12.96 -9.49 -6.97
N LEU A 69 -13.58 -10.10 -7.98
CA LEU A 69 -14.81 -10.87 -7.82
C LEU A 69 -14.58 -12.13 -6.98
N VAL A 70 -13.46 -12.83 -7.18
CA VAL A 70 -13.09 -13.95 -6.30
C VAL A 70 -12.88 -13.46 -4.87
N LEU A 71 -12.21 -12.34 -4.68
CA LEU A 71 -11.99 -11.76 -3.35
C LEU A 71 -13.32 -11.38 -2.68
N LYS A 72 -14.27 -10.80 -3.41
CA LYS A 72 -15.64 -10.53 -2.96
C LYS A 72 -16.40 -11.82 -2.58
N ALA A 73 -16.16 -12.91 -3.29
CA ALA A 73 -16.77 -14.20 -2.96
C ALA A 73 -16.18 -14.80 -1.66
N ILE A 74 -14.88 -14.60 -1.41
CA ILE A 74 -14.24 -15.01 -0.14
C ILE A 74 -14.70 -14.09 1.01
N HIS A 75 -14.81 -12.78 0.75
CA HIS A 75 -15.19 -11.76 1.73
C HIS A 75 -16.39 -10.94 1.26
N PRO A 76 -17.62 -11.36 1.63
CA PRO A 76 -18.85 -10.70 1.19
C PRO A 76 -19.01 -9.25 1.65
N GLY A 77 -18.26 -8.76 2.64
CA GLY A 77 -18.31 -7.35 3.08
C GLY A 77 -17.59 -6.36 2.16
N ILE A 78 -16.79 -6.81 1.18
CA ILE A 78 -16.13 -5.90 0.23
C ILE A 78 -17.16 -5.13 -0.61
N PHE A 79 -17.13 -3.81 -0.60
CA PHE A 79 -18.02 -3.01 -1.44
C PHE A 79 -17.53 -2.98 -2.89
N MET A 80 -18.38 -3.39 -3.82
CA MET A 80 -18.07 -3.38 -5.26
C MET A 80 -18.77 -2.20 -5.94
N PRO A 81 -18.13 -1.52 -6.89
CA PRO A 81 -18.80 -0.52 -7.70
C PRO A 81 -19.95 -1.16 -8.51
N PRO A 82 -21.04 -0.43 -8.80
CA PRO A 82 -22.26 -0.98 -9.40
C PRO A 82 -22.09 -1.45 -10.85
N LYS A 83 -21.00 -1.05 -11.52
CA LYS A 83 -20.70 -1.46 -12.90
C LYS A 83 -19.25 -1.91 -12.96
N LEU A 84 -19.04 -3.16 -13.36
CA LEU A 84 -17.72 -3.73 -13.64
C LEU A 84 -17.75 -4.33 -15.03
N THR A 85 -16.84 -3.89 -15.89
CA THR A 85 -16.68 -4.46 -17.22
C THR A 85 -15.67 -5.60 -17.14
N ILE A 86 -16.10 -6.81 -17.46
CA ILE A 86 -15.23 -8.00 -17.43
C ILE A 86 -14.90 -8.37 -18.86
N ASN A 87 -13.65 -8.17 -19.27
CA ASN A 87 -13.12 -8.65 -20.54
C ASN A 87 -11.78 -9.37 -20.30
N GLU A 88 -11.82 -10.36 -19.42
CA GLU A 88 -10.63 -11.07 -18.92
C GLU A 88 -10.82 -12.58 -19.06
N SER A 89 -9.77 -13.30 -19.49
CA SER A 89 -9.76 -14.76 -19.51
C SER A 89 -9.18 -15.26 -18.19
N PHE A 90 -10.01 -15.90 -17.37
CA PHE A 90 -9.63 -16.32 -16.02
C PHE A 90 -9.91 -17.81 -15.80
N THR A 91 -8.84 -18.61 -15.76
CA THR A 91 -8.95 -20.07 -15.68
C THR A 91 -9.21 -20.55 -14.25
N ARG A 92 -9.70 -21.78 -14.13
CA ARG A 92 -9.93 -22.42 -12.82
C ARG A 92 -8.65 -22.52 -11.98
N ASP A 93 -7.51 -22.78 -12.62
CA ASP A 93 -6.23 -22.85 -11.93
C ASP A 93 -5.80 -21.48 -11.38
N GLU A 94 -5.99 -20.41 -12.16
CA GLU A 94 -5.70 -19.06 -11.67
C GLU A 94 -6.64 -18.65 -10.52
N ILE A 95 -7.90 -19.06 -10.55
CA ILE A 95 -8.86 -18.87 -9.44
C ILE A 95 -8.35 -19.57 -8.18
N ASN A 96 -8.02 -20.86 -8.27
CA ASN A 96 -7.54 -21.65 -7.14
C ASN A 96 -6.24 -21.11 -6.54
N ASP A 97 -5.30 -20.72 -7.41
CA ASP A 97 -4.05 -20.09 -6.99
C ASP A 97 -4.30 -18.77 -6.27
N PHE A 98 -5.23 -17.95 -6.77
CA PHE A 98 -5.57 -16.69 -6.12
C PHE A 98 -6.23 -16.92 -4.75
N ILE A 99 -7.20 -17.83 -4.65
CA ILE A 99 -7.84 -18.21 -3.38
C ILE A 99 -6.77 -18.68 -2.37
N LYS A 100 -5.84 -19.52 -2.80
CA LYS A 100 -4.76 -19.99 -1.93
C LYS A 100 -3.88 -18.83 -1.46
N SER A 101 -3.57 -17.88 -2.34
CA SER A 101 -2.78 -16.70 -1.97
C SER A 101 -3.47 -15.81 -0.93
N VAL A 102 -4.80 -15.66 -0.98
CA VAL A 102 -5.57 -14.93 0.04
C VAL A 102 -5.48 -15.65 1.38
N LYS A 103 -5.68 -16.98 1.40
CA LYS A 103 -5.56 -17.78 2.63
C LYS A 103 -4.17 -17.72 3.24
N ASP A 104 -3.12 -17.80 2.41
CA ASP A 104 -1.74 -17.69 2.88
C ASP A 104 -1.46 -16.30 3.46
N LEU A 105 -1.93 -15.24 2.81
CA LEU A 105 -1.84 -13.87 3.32
C LEU A 105 -2.51 -13.75 4.69
N GLU A 106 -3.70 -14.35 4.85
CA GLU A 106 -4.51 -14.25 6.06
C GLU A 106 -3.99 -15.08 7.24
N ASN A 107 -3.10 -16.04 6.99
CA ASN A 107 -2.34 -16.68 8.06
C ASN A 107 -1.34 -15.71 8.72
N GLU A 108 -0.94 -14.65 8.01
CA GLU A 108 0.03 -13.66 8.48
C GLU A 108 -0.59 -12.30 8.83
N TRP A 109 -1.70 -11.95 8.18
CA TRP A 109 -2.40 -10.67 8.30
C TRP A 109 -3.85 -10.91 8.70
N GLU A 110 -4.29 -10.29 9.78
CA GLU A 110 -5.67 -10.47 10.26
C GLU A 110 -6.62 -9.66 9.37
N TYR A 111 -7.55 -10.33 8.70
CA TYR A 111 -8.61 -9.66 7.95
C TYR A 111 -9.63 -9.02 8.90
N GLN A 112 -10.07 -7.79 8.62
CA GLN A 112 -10.96 -6.99 9.48
C GLN A 112 -12.31 -6.65 8.82
N ASP A 113 -12.64 -7.30 7.71
CA ASP A 113 -13.78 -6.97 6.84
C ASP A 113 -13.54 -5.79 5.89
N HIS A 114 -14.43 -5.60 4.92
CA HIS A 114 -14.46 -4.48 3.95
C HIS A 114 -13.17 -4.26 3.14
N GLY A 115 -12.32 -5.29 3.02
CA GLY A 115 -11.05 -5.19 2.30
C GLY A 115 -9.91 -4.60 3.12
N LEU A 116 -9.98 -4.71 4.45
CA LEU A 116 -8.94 -4.27 5.37
C LEU A 116 -8.20 -5.47 5.95
N TRP A 117 -6.88 -5.50 5.84
CA TRP A 117 -6.02 -6.43 6.58
C TRP A 117 -5.16 -5.66 7.56
N LYS A 118 -4.93 -6.20 8.76
CA LYS A 118 -4.08 -5.58 9.77
C LYS A 118 -2.95 -6.51 10.24
N LYS A 119 -1.84 -5.90 10.62
CA LYS A 119 -0.73 -6.56 11.30
C LYS A 119 -0.18 -5.66 12.38
N ARG A 120 -0.16 -6.16 13.62
CA ARG A 120 0.45 -5.46 14.76
C ARG A 120 1.96 -5.76 14.81
N ILE A 121 2.75 -4.71 14.98
CA ILE A 121 4.20 -4.79 15.18
C ILE A 121 4.53 -3.83 16.32
N ASN A 122 4.84 -4.37 17.49
CA ASN A 122 5.06 -3.60 18.72
C ASN A 122 3.83 -2.70 19.05
N ASP A 123 4.06 -1.41 19.25
CA ASP A 123 3.07 -0.35 19.49
C ASP A 123 2.43 0.20 18.19
N PHE A 124 2.76 -0.39 17.04
CA PHE A 124 2.22 0.00 15.74
C PHE A 124 1.24 -1.03 15.20
N THR A 125 0.24 -0.55 14.47
CA THR A 125 -0.62 -1.37 13.63
C THR A 125 -0.52 -0.88 12.19
N VAL A 126 -0.15 -1.78 11.29
CA VAL A 126 -0.15 -1.51 9.85
C VAL A 126 -1.43 -2.10 9.26
N TYR A 127 -2.15 -1.27 8.54
CA TYR A 127 -3.34 -1.64 7.78
C TYR A 127 -3.01 -1.65 6.30
N MET A 128 -3.53 -2.64 5.60
CA MET A 128 -3.48 -2.75 4.15
C MET A 128 -4.92 -2.62 3.66
N VAL A 129 -5.19 -1.53 2.94
CA VAL A 129 -6.53 -1.10 2.55
C VAL A 129 -6.72 -1.38 1.08
N LEU A 130 -7.69 -2.23 0.75
CA LEU A 130 -8.16 -2.43 -0.62
C LEU A 130 -8.88 -1.17 -1.11
N VAL A 131 -8.37 -0.56 -2.17
CA VAL A 131 -8.98 0.58 -2.84
C VAL A 131 -9.48 0.13 -4.21
N ILE A 132 -10.79 0.27 -4.43
CA ILE A 132 -11.46 -0.17 -5.66
C ILE A 132 -11.96 1.04 -6.43
N GLY A 133 -11.42 1.26 -7.63
CA GLY A 133 -11.92 2.22 -8.61
C GLY A 133 -12.88 1.55 -9.61
N ASP A 134 -13.17 2.24 -10.70
CA ASP A 134 -14.17 1.77 -11.68
C ASP A 134 -13.73 0.52 -12.47
N ASP A 135 -12.45 0.46 -12.86
CA ASP A 135 -11.89 -0.57 -13.74
C ASP A 135 -10.65 -1.27 -13.16
N ARG A 136 -10.26 -0.92 -11.93
CA ARG A 136 -9.03 -1.39 -11.30
C ARG A 136 -9.11 -1.31 -9.79
N TRP A 137 -8.20 -2.01 -9.12
CA TRP A 137 -8.04 -1.93 -7.68
C TRP A 137 -6.56 -1.95 -7.31
N THR A 138 -6.29 -1.54 -6.08
CA THR A 138 -4.95 -1.58 -5.48
C THR A 138 -5.07 -1.80 -3.97
N VAL A 139 -3.93 -1.99 -3.31
CA VAL A 139 -3.81 -1.97 -1.86
C VAL A 139 -2.86 -0.85 -1.45
N ARG A 140 -3.25 -0.07 -0.45
CA ARG A 140 -2.43 1.01 0.14
C ARG A 140 -2.28 0.84 1.64
N ALA A 141 -1.13 1.24 2.17
CA ALA A 141 -0.84 1.10 3.58
C ALA A 141 -1.33 2.31 4.38
N MET A 142 -1.84 2.05 5.58
CA MET A 142 -2.04 3.04 6.64
C MET A 142 -1.35 2.55 7.90
N VAL A 143 -0.84 3.44 8.73
CA VAL A 143 -0.11 3.09 9.96
C VAL A 143 -0.72 3.83 11.14
N SER A 144 -1.14 3.12 12.19
CA SER A 144 -1.48 3.75 13.47
C SER A 144 -0.42 3.42 14.52
N LYS A 145 -0.25 4.30 15.50
CA LYS A 145 0.60 4.12 16.67
C LYS A 145 -0.23 4.29 17.93
N GLU A 146 0.02 3.46 18.95
CA GLU A 146 -0.63 3.65 20.26
C GLU A 146 -0.44 5.07 20.79
N ARG A 147 -1.52 5.64 21.34
CA ARG A 147 -1.56 7.01 21.91
C ARG A 147 -1.33 8.13 20.91
N MET A 148 -1.30 7.84 19.60
CA MET A 148 -1.34 8.85 18.56
C MET A 148 -2.69 8.81 17.83
N PRO A 149 -3.36 9.96 17.65
CA PRO A 149 -4.58 10.01 16.86
C PRO A 149 -4.27 9.90 15.36
N GLY A 150 -5.20 9.29 14.62
CA GLY A 150 -5.14 9.19 13.17
C GLY A 150 -4.18 8.11 12.66
N TYR A 151 -3.89 8.19 11.36
CA TYR A 151 -3.13 7.22 10.61
C TYR A 151 -2.11 7.92 9.71
N GLY A 152 -0.85 7.51 9.81
CA GLY A 152 0.19 7.85 8.85
C GLY A 152 -0.05 7.17 7.52
N VAL A 153 0.00 7.93 6.43
CA VAL A 153 -0.23 7.45 5.07
C VAL A 153 0.75 8.06 4.08
N GLU A 154 0.92 7.37 2.96
CA GLU A 154 1.64 7.85 1.77
C GLU A 154 0.70 7.80 0.56
N ILE A 155 0.57 8.92 -0.16
CA ILE A 155 -0.15 8.98 -1.44
C ILE A 155 0.79 9.54 -2.51
N PRO A 156 1.18 8.74 -3.51
CA PRO A 156 1.86 9.21 -4.71
C PRO A 156 0.90 9.99 -5.60
N VAL A 157 1.15 11.28 -5.83
CA VAL A 157 0.29 12.15 -6.64
C VAL A 157 1.08 12.69 -7.83
N GLY A 158 0.47 12.71 -9.02
CA GLY A 158 1.08 13.31 -10.21
C GLY A 158 1.47 14.77 -9.99
N ILE A 159 2.56 15.22 -10.62
CA ILE A 159 3.08 16.59 -10.46
C ILE A 159 1.99 17.62 -10.79
N GLU A 160 1.23 17.37 -11.85
CA GLU A 160 0.14 18.22 -12.34
C GLU A 160 -1.07 18.32 -11.39
N LEU A 161 -1.26 17.32 -10.52
CA LEU A 161 -2.37 17.28 -9.56
C LEU A 161 -1.96 17.72 -8.15
N SER A 162 -0.66 17.92 -7.90
CA SER A 162 -0.11 18.20 -6.58
C SER A 162 -0.70 19.45 -5.93
N GLU A 163 -0.86 20.54 -6.69
CA GLU A 163 -1.45 21.78 -6.16
C GLU A 163 -2.93 21.61 -5.80
N LYS A 164 -3.66 20.82 -6.60
CA LYS A 164 -5.08 20.54 -6.36
C LYS A 164 -5.24 19.64 -5.13
N PHE A 165 -4.40 18.62 -5.01
CA PHE A 165 -4.35 17.74 -3.85
C PHE A 165 -4.11 18.53 -2.57
N MET A 166 -3.10 19.41 -2.56
CA MET A 166 -2.79 20.28 -1.41
C MET A 166 -3.96 21.16 -0.97
N LYS A 167 -4.75 21.67 -1.92
CA LYS A 167 -5.94 22.49 -1.63
C LYS A 167 -7.10 21.69 -1.04
N GLU A 168 -7.14 20.38 -1.23
CA GLU A 168 -8.19 19.51 -0.68
C GLU A 168 -7.83 18.98 0.72
N LEU A 169 -6.57 19.07 1.15
CA LEU A 169 -6.16 18.67 2.49
C LEU A 169 -6.73 19.60 3.55
N ALA A 170 -7.23 19.02 4.64
CA ALA A 170 -7.68 19.76 5.80
C ALA A 170 -6.48 20.36 6.57
N PRO A 171 -6.66 21.48 7.31
CA PRO A 171 -5.57 22.10 8.06
C PRO A 171 -4.80 21.14 8.97
N GLU A 172 -5.49 20.19 9.61
CA GLU A 172 -4.92 19.16 10.46
C GLU A 172 -4.14 18.08 9.71
N GLU A 173 -4.45 17.85 8.43
CA GLU A 173 -3.74 16.92 7.53
C GLU A 173 -2.43 17.56 7.03
N ILE A 174 -2.38 18.89 6.93
CA ILE A 174 -1.21 19.66 6.48
C ILE A 174 -0.14 19.78 7.57
N ARG A 175 -0.52 19.76 8.86
CA ARG A 175 0.39 20.02 9.99
C ARG A 175 1.65 19.16 9.99
N ASP A 176 1.49 17.88 9.66
CA ASP A 176 2.55 16.88 9.68
C ASP A 176 2.94 16.43 8.28
N LEU A 177 2.60 17.21 7.24
CA LEU A 177 2.86 16.86 5.85
C LEU A 177 4.36 16.94 5.51
N ASP A 178 4.86 15.86 4.90
CA ASP A 178 6.16 15.79 4.25
C ASP A 178 5.98 15.37 2.78
N ILE A 179 6.78 15.93 1.87
CA ILE A 179 6.64 15.71 0.43
C ILE A 179 7.98 15.27 -0.14
N HIS A 180 8.04 14.08 -0.72
CA HIS A 180 9.24 13.59 -1.41
C HIS A 180 9.03 13.67 -2.92
N GLU A 181 9.92 14.37 -3.61
CA GLU A 181 9.84 14.54 -5.06
C GLU A 181 10.42 13.34 -5.81
N HIS A 182 9.76 12.97 -6.90
CA HIS A 182 10.24 12.04 -7.92
C HIS A 182 10.09 12.66 -9.31
N VAL A 183 10.63 11.97 -10.32
CA VAL A 183 10.61 12.42 -11.72
C VAL A 183 9.18 12.63 -12.24
N GLU A 184 8.23 11.77 -11.85
CA GLU A 184 6.86 11.77 -12.42
C GLU A 184 5.76 12.09 -11.41
N ASN A 185 6.07 12.04 -10.11
CA ASN A 185 5.09 12.20 -9.04
C ASN A 185 5.75 12.77 -7.78
N ARG A 186 4.91 13.14 -6.83
CA ARG A 186 5.30 13.56 -5.48
C ARG A 186 4.62 12.62 -4.50
N HIS A 187 5.38 12.08 -3.56
CA HIS A 187 4.85 11.24 -2.50
C HIS A 187 4.51 12.13 -1.31
N PHE A 188 3.24 12.18 -0.95
CA PHE A 188 2.73 12.98 0.18
C PHE A 188 2.59 12.08 1.41
N HIS A 189 3.34 12.39 2.47
CA HIS A 189 3.38 11.66 3.72
C HIS A 189 2.71 12.50 4.79
N PHE A 190 1.56 12.08 5.30
CA PHE A 190 0.76 12.90 6.21
C PHE A 190 -0.15 12.05 7.10
N THR A 191 -0.96 12.70 7.93
CA THR A 191 -1.91 12.03 8.84
C THR A 191 -3.33 12.23 8.33
N VAL A 192 -4.08 11.13 8.21
CA VAL A 192 -5.53 11.12 7.99
C VAL A 192 -6.25 10.60 9.22
N TYR A 193 -7.50 10.99 9.42
CA TYR A 193 -8.25 10.66 10.65
C TYR A 193 -9.37 9.64 10.44
N SER A 194 -9.61 9.20 9.21
CA SER A 194 -10.51 8.08 8.90
C SER A 194 -10.06 7.30 7.67
N ILE A 195 -10.48 6.04 7.58
CA ILE A 195 -10.18 5.15 6.45
C ILE A 195 -10.93 5.62 5.20
N GLU A 196 -12.16 6.13 5.36
CA GLU A 196 -12.98 6.65 4.27
C GLU A 196 -12.32 7.86 3.62
N ARG A 197 -11.81 8.79 4.44
CA ARG A 197 -11.07 9.96 3.96
C ARG A 197 -9.83 9.55 3.17
N PHE A 198 -9.12 8.53 3.65
CA PHE A 198 -7.97 7.99 2.94
C PHE A 198 -8.35 7.40 1.58
N ILE A 199 -9.37 6.53 1.55
CA ILE A 199 -9.85 5.90 0.32
C ILE A 199 -10.28 6.95 -0.70
N ASP A 200 -11.00 7.99 -0.27
CA ASP A 200 -11.45 9.08 -1.14
C ASP A 200 -10.28 9.85 -1.77
N LEU A 201 -9.26 10.18 -0.97
CA LEU A 201 -8.05 10.85 -1.48
C LEU A 201 -7.29 9.96 -2.47
N VAL A 202 -7.10 8.68 -2.15
CA VAL A 202 -6.42 7.72 -3.04
C VAL A 202 -7.16 7.60 -4.37
N LYS A 203 -8.49 7.43 -4.36
CA LYS A 203 -9.27 7.30 -5.61
C LYS A 203 -9.16 8.52 -6.52
N LYS A 204 -9.07 9.72 -5.93
CA LYS A 204 -9.01 10.99 -6.70
C LYS A 204 -7.61 11.32 -7.20
N TYR A 205 -6.58 11.06 -6.41
CA TYR A 205 -5.26 11.66 -6.60
C TYR A 205 -4.12 10.69 -6.69
N ASP A 206 -4.28 9.45 -6.23
CA ASP A 206 -3.23 8.46 -6.39
C ASP A 206 -2.93 8.29 -7.87
N TYR A 207 -1.65 8.39 -8.21
CA TYR A 207 -1.14 8.33 -9.57
C TYR A 207 -1.72 7.15 -10.36
N TYR A 208 -1.89 5.99 -9.71
CA TYR A 208 -2.43 4.78 -10.33
C TYR A 208 -3.88 4.93 -10.82
N PHE A 209 -4.72 5.66 -10.07
CA PHE A 209 -6.11 5.94 -10.45
C PHE A 209 -6.19 7.15 -11.37
N ALA A 210 -5.45 8.22 -11.08
CA ALA A 210 -5.53 9.48 -11.80
C ALA A 210 -5.08 9.37 -13.26
N ARG A 211 -3.96 8.69 -13.53
CA ARG A 211 -3.45 8.52 -14.91
C ARG A 211 -4.03 7.34 -15.65
N LYS A 212 -4.69 6.43 -14.95
CA LYS A 212 -5.09 5.12 -15.49
C LYS A 212 -3.91 4.31 -16.05
N GLU A 213 -2.68 4.63 -15.67
CA GLU A 213 -1.45 3.98 -16.12
C GLU A 213 -0.84 3.13 -15.00
N ILE A 214 -0.05 2.12 -15.40
CA ILE A 214 0.73 1.30 -14.47
C ILE A 214 1.95 2.14 -14.06
N TRP A 215 2.35 2.05 -12.78
CA TRP A 215 3.59 2.67 -12.32
C TRP A 215 4.77 2.21 -13.20
N GLU A 216 5.42 3.14 -13.89
CA GLU A 216 6.65 2.83 -14.63
C GLU A 216 7.73 2.47 -13.60
N ARG A 217 8.17 1.21 -13.63
CA ARG A 217 9.13 0.65 -12.67
C ARG A 217 10.42 1.49 -12.63
N SER A 218 10.54 2.40 -11.67
CA SER A 218 11.82 3.08 -11.40
C SER A 218 12.78 2.28 -10.51
N VAL A 219 12.37 1.07 -10.05
CA VAL A 219 13.24 0.14 -9.32
C VAL A 219 13.21 -1.24 -9.97
N ARG A 220 14.30 -1.59 -10.68
CA ARG A 220 14.63 -2.97 -11.03
C ARG A 220 15.13 -3.66 -9.77
N ILE A 221 14.42 -4.67 -9.29
CA ILE A 221 15.00 -5.64 -8.38
C ILE A 221 15.61 -6.72 -9.28
N GLU A 222 16.94 -6.80 -9.30
CA GLU A 222 17.65 -7.91 -9.93
C GLU A 222 17.18 -9.22 -9.30
N SER A 223 16.73 -10.14 -10.14
CA SER A 223 16.45 -11.52 -9.76
C SER A 223 17.74 -12.15 -9.27
N SER A 224 17.77 -12.54 -7.99
CA SER A 224 18.67 -13.58 -7.50
C SER A 224 18.14 -14.95 -7.93
#